data_AF-A0A941BV26-F1
#
_entry.id   AF-A0A941BV26-F1
#
_cell.length_a   1.000
_cell.length_b   1.000
_cell.length_c   1.000
_cell.angle_alpha   90.00
_cell.angle_beta   90.00
_cell.angle_gamma   90.00
#
_symmetry.space_group_name_H-M   'P 1'
#
loop_
_entity.id
_entity.type
_entity.pdbx_description
1 polymer ?
#
loop_
_entity_poly.entity_id
_entity_poly.type
_entity_poly.pdbx_seq_one_letter_code
_entity_poly.pdbx_strand_id
1 'polypeptide(L)'
;MGLLMLPEFRTGPTRADVEAQWRALIEGRLSRQDVHVWAAQWVGVPEARVVDPMVENGLLHLHGFSMESPSAGAAKTYMHPDDAVTAALERWRRDCVRFDQDPVGFLSERRAAARAYAAREAREESERD
;
A
#
# COMPACT_ATOMS: atom_id res chain seq x y z
N MET A 1 -42.95 -6.56 8.85
CA MET A 1 -42.12 -5.35 8.59
C MET A 1 -40.70 -5.69 9.03
N GLY A 2 -39.91 -6.27 8.12
CA GLY A 2 -38.53 -6.67 8.42
C GLY A 2 -37.65 -5.43 8.45
N LEU A 3 -36.93 -5.25 9.56
CA LEU A 3 -35.84 -4.28 9.66
C LEU A 3 -34.83 -4.63 8.55
N LEU A 4 -34.69 -3.75 7.56
CA LEU A 4 -33.55 -3.79 6.66
C LEU A 4 -32.33 -3.47 7.53
N MET A 5 -31.59 -4.51 7.94
CA MET A 5 -30.22 -4.36 8.42
C MET A 5 -29.44 -3.74 7.26
N LEU A 6 -29.19 -2.42 7.35
CA LEU A 6 -28.18 -1.79 6.52
C LEU A 6 -26.85 -2.53 6.81
N PRO A 7 -26.08 -2.90 5.78
CA PRO A 7 -24.79 -3.53 6.01
C PRO A 7 -23.96 -2.64 6.92
N GLU A 8 -23.45 -3.22 8.01
CA GLU A 8 -22.55 -2.52 8.93
C GLU A 8 -21.31 -2.12 8.13
N PHE A 9 -21.26 -0.87 7.69
CA PHE A 9 -20.08 -0.33 7.04
C PHE A 9 -18.93 -0.42 8.04
N ARG A 10 -18.01 -1.36 7.83
CA ARG A 10 -16.75 -1.38 8.57
C ARG A 10 -16.04 -0.07 8.27
N THR A 11 -15.88 0.76 9.30
CA THR A 11 -15.01 1.92 9.22
C THR A 11 -13.62 1.42 8.85
N GLY A 12 -13.07 1.91 7.74
CA GLY A 12 -11.73 1.55 7.29
C GLY A 12 -10.66 1.90 8.33
N PRO A 13 -9.46 1.30 8.24
CA PRO A 13 -8.37 1.59 9.15
C PRO A 13 -7.96 3.07 9.06
N THR A 14 -7.42 3.58 10.16
CA THR A 14 -6.82 4.91 10.21
C THR A 14 -5.36 4.86 9.79
N ARG A 15 -4.75 6.03 9.56
CA ARG A 15 -3.29 6.13 9.37
C ARG A 15 -2.51 5.58 10.55
N ALA A 16 -3.01 5.77 11.77
CA ALA A 16 -2.37 5.25 12.98
C ALA A 16 -2.38 3.70 13.00
N ASP A 17 -3.49 3.08 12.57
CA ASP A 17 -3.59 1.63 12.47
C ASP A 17 -2.61 1.07 11.44
N VAL A 18 -2.52 1.71 10.26
CA VAL A 18 -1.55 1.36 9.24
C VAL A 18 -0.12 1.49 9.80
N GLU A 19 0.23 2.63 10.41
CA GLU A 19 1.56 2.82 10.99
C GLU A 19 1.89 1.77 12.05
N ALA A 20 0.92 1.37 12.89
CA ALA A 20 1.12 0.35 13.91
C ALA A 20 1.48 -1.01 13.29
N GLN A 21 0.86 -1.37 12.17
CA GLN A 21 1.18 -2.60 11.43
C GLN A 21 2.59 -2.56 10.84
N TRP A 22 2.98 -1.43 10.25
CA TRP A 22 4.35 -1.24 9.75
C TRP A 22 5.40 -1.37 10.87
N ARG A 23 5.17 -0.71 12.02
CA ARG A 23 6.07 -0.80 13.17
C ARG A 23 6.16 -2.23 13.70
N ALA A 24 5.02 -2.92 13.83
CA ALA A 24 5.00 -4.30 14.29
C ALA A 24 5.75 -5.26 13.34
N LEU A 25 5.68 -5.02 12.03
CA LEU A 25 6.51 -5.73 11.04
C LEU A 25 8.01 -5.45 11.24
N ILE A 26 8.40 -4.18 11.33
CA ILE A 26 9.81 -3.76 11.47
C ILE A 26 10.42 -4.29 12.77
N GLU A 27 9.65 -4.30 13.85
CA GLU A 27 10.06 -4.82 15.16
C GLU A 27 10.02 -6.36 15.24
N GLY A 28 9.62 -7.05 14.18
CA GLY A 28 9.52 -8.52 14.13
C GLY A 28 8.37 -9.10 14.96
N ARG A 29 7.42 -8.27 15.41
CA ARG A 29 6.21 -8.71 16.15
C ARG A 29 5.15 -9.32 15.24
N LEU A 30 5.17 -8.96 13.95
CA LEU A 30 4.33 -9.55 12.91
C LEU A 30 5.20 -10.01 11.75
N SER A 31 4.82 -11.11 11.11
CA SER A 31 5.45 -11.54 9.87
C SER A 31 4.91 -10.74 8.67
N ARG A 32 5.63 -10.81 7.54
CA ARG A 32 5.17 -10.26 6.26
C ARG A 32 3.84 -10.87 5.82
N GLN A 33 3.61 -12.15 6.14
CA GLN A 33 2.36 -12.82 5.83
C GLN A 33 1.21 -12.27 6.69
N ASP A 34 1.44 -12.01 7.97
CA ASP A 34 0.41 -11.49 8.88
C ASP A 34 -0.07 -10.11 8.41
N VAL A 35 0.87 -9.20 8.09
CA VAL A 35 0.50 -7.87 7.60
C VAL A 35 -0.14 -7.91 6.21
N HIS A 36 0.24 -8.87 5.36
CA HIS A 36 -0.39 -9.07 4.07
C HIS A 36 -1.85 -9.51 4.24
N VAL A 37 -2.12 -10.53 5.07
CA VAL A 37 -3.48 -11.00 5.37
C VAL A 37 -4.33 -9.89 5.98
N TRP A 38 -3.74 -9.07 6.85
CA TRP A 38 -4.42 -7.91 7.40
C TRP A 38 -4.75 -6.87 6.32
N ALA A 39 -3.79 -6.50 5.48
CA ALA A 39 -3.97 -5.49 4.43
C ALA A 39 -4.94 -5.96 3.33
N ALA A 40 -4.92 -7.24 2.97
CA ALA A 40 -5.76 -7.85 1.94
C ALA A 40 -7.27 -7.74 2.24
N GLN A 41 -7.67 -7.55 3.51
CA GLN A 41 -9.06 -7.32 3.88
C GLN A 41 -9.60 -5.96 3.38
N TRP A 42 -8.70 -5.05 3.04
CA TRP A 42 -9.02 -3.67 2.64
C TRP A 42 -8.64 -3.39 1.19
N VAL A 43 -7.63 -4.09 0.67
CA VAL A 43 -7.18 -3.96 -0.72
C VAL A 43 -8.01 -4.84 -1.62
N GLY A 44 -8.66 -4.26 -2.64
CA GLY A 44 -9.39 -5.01 -3.67
C GLY A 44 -10.76 -5.56 -3.26
N VAL A 45 -11.27 -5.17 -2.08
CA VAL A 45 -12.62 -5.53 -1.60
C VAL A 45 -13.57 -4.36 -1.87
N PRO A 46 -14.55 -4.48 -2.79
CA PRO A 46 -15.45 -3.38 -3.16
C PRO A 46 -16.28 -2.80 -2.00
N GLU A 47 -16.58 -3.64 -1.00
CA GLU A 47 -17.38 -3.27 0.17
C GLU A 47 -16.57 -2.60 1.29
N ALA A 48 -15.23 -2.65 1.21
CA ALA A 48 -14.33 -2.05 2.19
C ALA A 48 -14.11 -0.57 1.85
N ARG A 49 -14.68 0.33 2.67
CA ARG A 49 -14.57 1.76 2.43
C ARG A 49 -13.31 2.35 3.07
N VAL A 50 -12.22 2.41 2.30
CA VAL A 50 -11.05 3.22 2.63
C VAL A 50 -11.21 4.60 1.98
N VAL A 51 -11.42 5.64 2.79
CA VAL A 51 -11.69 7.01 2.28
C VAL A 51 -10.42 7.83 2.11
N ASP A 52 -9.43 7.59 2.96
CA ASP A 52 -8.19 8.35 3.00
C ASP A 52 -7.16 7.77 2.00
N PRO A 53 -6.76 8.53 0.96
CA PRO A 53 -5.80 8.05 -0.04
C PRO A 53 -4.45 7.63 0.58
N MET A 54 -4.06 8.22 1.71
CA MET A 54 -2.81 7.85 2.39
C MET A 54 -2.93 6.52 3.13
N VAL A 55 -4.12 6.21 3.66
CA VAL A 55 -4.41 4.88 4.23
C VAL A 55 -4.37 3.83 3.13
N GLU A 56 -5.04 4.09 2.00
CA GLU A 56 -5.03 3.17 0.85
C GLU A 56 -3.60 2.92 0.34
N ASN A 57 -2.82 3.99 0.18
CA ASN A 57 -1.42 3.85 -0.23
C ASN A 57 -0.60 3.02 0.77
N GLY A 58 -0.76 3.25 2.07
CA GLY A 58 -0.05 2.49 3.10
C GLY A 58 -0.45 1.01 3.13
N LEU A 59 -1.72 0.71 2.89
CA LEU A 59 -2.24 -0.66 2.76
C LEU A 59 -1.66 -1.39 1.55
N LEU A 60 -1.57 -0.72 0.38
CA LEU A 60 -0.98 -1.30 -0.83
C LEU A 60 0.49 -1.70 -0.62
N HIS A 61 1.26 -0.88 0.11
CA HIS A 61 2.63 -1.22 0.48
C HIS A 61 2.70 -2.47 1.38
N LEU A 62 1.91 -2.51 2.46
CA LEU A 62 1.87 -3.67 3.36
C LEU A 62 1.45 -4.96 2.63
N HIS A 63 0.47 -4.86 1.74
CA HIS A 63 0.02 -5.96 0.89
C HIS A 63 1.15 -6.48 -0.01
N GLY A 64 2.01 -5.59 -0.52
CA GLY A 64 3.12 -5.93 -1.41
C GLY A 64 4.37 -6.48 -0.72
N PHE A 65 4.57 -6.27 0.59
CA PHE A 65 5.79 -6.71 1.26
C PHE A 65 5.94 -8.23 1.41
N SER A 66 4.85 -8.99 1.28
CA SER A 66 4.91 -10.46 1.23
C SER A 66 5.31 -11.01 -0.13
N MET A 67 5.41 -10.18 -1.18
CA MET A 67 5.77 -10.65 -2.52
C MET A 67 7.18 -11.27 -2.51
N GLU A 68 7.24 -12.53 -2.90
CA GLU A 68 8.49 -13.29 -3.07
C GLU A 68 9.06 -13.04 -4.47
N SER A 69 10.39 -12.95 -4.56
CA SER A 69 11.09 -12.80 -5.84
C SER A 69 10.99 -14.11 -6.63
N PRO A 70 10.51 -14.09 -7.89
CA PRO A 70 10.40 -15.29 -8.71
C PRO A 70 11.77 -15.88 -9.13
N SER A 71 12.85 -15.12 -8.98
CA SER A 71 14.21 -15.49 -9.42
C SER A 71 15.10 -16.08 -8.33
N ALA A 72 14.66 -16.12 -7.08
CA ALA A 72 15.42 -16.75 -5.99
C ALA A 72 15.07 -18.24 -5.93
N GLY A 73 16.06 -19.13 -6.06
CA GLY A 73 15.87 -20.59 -6.11
C GLY A 73 15.26 -21.21 -4.84
N ALA A 74 15.95 -22.14 -4.18
CA ALA A 74 15.38 -22.93 -3.07
C ALA A 74 15.10 -22.13 -1.76
N ALA A 75 15.55 -20.86 -1.68
CA ALA A 75 15.35 -20.01 -0.52
C ALA A 75 14.40 -18.85 -0.85
N LYS A 76 13.32 -18.74 -0.07
CA LYS A 76 12.35 -17.64 -0.17
C LYS A 76 13.06 -16.31 0.05
N THR A 77 13.20 -15.52 -1.01
CA THR A 77 13.73 -14.16 -0.94
C THR A 77 12.60 -13.20 -1.22
N TYR A 78 12.33 -12.28 -0.30
CA TYR A 78 11.31 -11.27 -0.52
C TYR A 78 11.80 -10.21 -1.52
N MET A 79 10.89 -9.70 -2.34
CA MET A 79 11.16 -8.64 -3.32
C MET A 79 11.66 -7.35 -2.65
N HIS A 80 11.20 -7.08 -1.43
CA HIS A 80 11.62 -5.94 -0.62
C HIS A 80 12.46 -6.44 0.55
N PRO A 81 13.74 -6.04 0.71
CA PRO A 81 14.48 -6.33 1.94
C PRO A 81 13.96 -5.51 3.13
N ASP A 82 14.36 -5.86 4.37
CA ASP A 82 13.81 -5.24 5.59
C ASP A 82 14.17 -3.76 5.75
N ASP A 83 15.35 -3.35 5.27
CA ASP A 83 15.76 -1.95 5.18
C ASP A 83 14.86 -1.16 4.22
N ALA A 84 14.43 -1.76 3.12
CA ALA A 84 13.48 -1.15 2.20
C ALA A 84 12.09 -0.96 2.84
N VAL A 85 11.66 -1.86 3.74
CA VAL A 85 10.44 -1.67 4.54
C VAL A 85 10.59 -0.47 5.47
N THR A 86 11.73 -0.33 6.14
CA THR A 86 11.96 0.83 7.03
C THR A 86 11.96 2.15 6.25
N ALA A 87 12.68 2.22 5.13
CA ALA A 87 12.74 3.40 4.28
C ALA A 87 11.36 3.76 3.70
N ALA A 88 10.55 2.77 3.36
CA ALA A 88 9.21 2.99 2.84
C ALA A 88 8.25 3.55 3.91
N LEU A 89 8.41 3.18 5.20
CA LEU A 89 7.62 3.76 6.29
C LEU A 89 7.91 5.26 6.44
N GLU A 90 9.19 5.62 6.46
CA GLU A 90 9.60 7.01 6.58
C GLU A 90 9.10 7.84 5.39
N ARG A 91 9.19 7.28 4.18
CA ARG A 91 8.66 7.91 2.98
C ARG A 91 7.15 8.12 3.09
N TRP A 92 6.42 7.09 3.50
CA TRP A 92 4.97 7.17 3.68
C TRP A 92 4.58 8.24 4.72
N ARG A 93 5.27 8.33 5.86
CA ARG A 93 5.04 9.40 6.85
C ARG A 93 5.26 10.80 6.28
N ARG A 94 6.33 11.00 5.50
CA ARG A 94 6.58 12.29 4.82
C ARG A 94 5.47 12.61 3.81
N ASP A 95 5.04 11.60 3.04
CA ASP A 95 3.94 11.76 2.09
C ASP A 95 2.62 12.10 2.82
N CYS A 96 2.33 11.53 3.99
CA CYS A 96 1.18 11.90 4.82
C CYS A 96 1.21 13.39 5.20
N VAL A 97 2.35 13.88 5.68
CA VAL A 97 2.51 15.30 6.05
C VAL A 97 2.33 16.21 4.83
N ARG A 98 2.91 15.85 3.68
CA ARG A 98 2.74 16.61 2.43
C ARG A 98 1.27 16.62 1.97
N PHE A 99 0.59 15.49 2.06
CA PHE A 99 -0.81 15.37 1.71
C PHE A 99 -1.70 16.22 2.62
N ASP A 100 -1.42 16.26 3.93
CA ASP A 100 -2.18 17.10 4.87
C ASP A 100 -2.00 18.59 4.62
N GLN A 101 -0.83 18.99 4.10
CA GLN A 101 -0.53 20.38 3.75
C GLN A 101 -1.15 20.80 2.41
N ASP A 102 -1.11 19.92 1.41
CA ASP A 102 -1.66 20.18 0.07
C ASP A 102 -2.15 18.88 -0.61
N PRO A 103 -3.40 18.46 -0.34
CA PRO A 103 -3.91 17.21 -0.87
C PRO A 103 -4.12 17.27 -2.39
N VAL A 104 -4.48 18.44 -2.93
CA VAL A 104 -4.74 18.60 -4.37
C VAL A 104 -3.42 18.59 -5.15
N GLY A 105 -2.42 19.35 -4.70
CA GLY A 105 -1.09 19.37 -5.32
C GLY A 105 -0.42 18.01 -5.23
N PHE A 106 -0.46 17.35 -4.07
CA PHE A 106 0.08 16.00 -3.91
C PHE A 106 -0.53 15.01 -4.91
N LEU A 107 -1.86 14.96 -5.03
CA LEU A 107 -2.52 14.06 -5.98
C LEU A 107 -2.22 14.41 -7.44
N SER A 108 -2.12 15.69 -7.77
CA SER A 108 -1.75 16.17 -9.11
C SER A 108 -0.35 15.69 -9.50
N GLU A 109 0.64 15.88 -8.61
CA GLU A 109 2.01 15.43 -8.81
C GLU A 109 2.08 13.90 -8.98
N ARG A 110 1.38 13.14 -8.14
CA ARG A 110 1.33 11.68 -8.23
C ARG A 110 0.74 11.20 -9.55
N ARG A 111 -0.32 11.83 -10.04
CA ARG A 111 -0.91 11.52 -11.35
C ARG A 111 0.04 11.85 -12.49
N ALA A 112 0.75 12.97 -12.42
CA ALA A 112 1.75 13.33 -13.42
C ALA A 112 2.89 12.31 -13.47
N ALA A 113 3.41 11.90 -12.31
CA ALA A 113 4.45 10.88 -12.22
C ALA A 113 3.99 9.52 -12.78
N ALA A 114 2.77 9.08 -12.45
CA ALA A 114 2.22 7.83 -12.96
C ALA A 114 2.09 7.82 -14.49
N ARG A 115 1.64 8.94 -15.08
CA ARG A 115 1.58 9.09 -16.55
C ARG A 115 2.95 9.08 -17.20
N ALA A 116 3.94 9.74 -16.59
CA ALA A 116 5.31 9.76 -17.10
C ALA A 116 5.93 8.35 -17.08
N TYR A 117 5.69 7.55 -16.04
CA TYR A 117 6.12 6.17 -15.98
C TYR A 117 5.49 5.33 -17.10
N ALA A 118 4.16 5.35 -17.24
CA ALA A 118 3.46 4.59 -18.27
C ALA A 118 3.93 4.97 -19.69
N ALA A 119 4.21 6.25 -19.93
CA ALA A 119 4.74 6.71 -21.21
C ALA A 119 6.16 6.21 -21.50
N ARG A 120 6.97 5.96 -20.47
CA ARG A 120 8.32 5.39 -20.63
C ARG A 120 8.25 3.90 -20.93
N GLU A 121 7.44 3.14 -20.18
CA GLU A 121 7.26 1.70 -20.42
C GLU A 121 6.76 1.43 -21.84
N ALA A 122 5.78 2.20 -22.33
CA ALA A 122 5.25 2.04 -23.68
C ALA A 122 6.29 2.30 -24.78
N ARG A 123 7.26 3.20 -24.54
CA ARG A 123 8.37 3.45 -25.48
C ARG A 123 9.34 2.28 -25.48
N GLU A 124 9.72 1.81 -24.30
CA GLU A 124 10.64 0.68 -24.16
C GLU A 124 10.03 -0.62 -24.72
N GLU A 125 8.71 -0.80 -24.66
CA GLU A 125 8.01 -1.90 -25.33
C GLU A 125 8.05 -1.73 -26.86
N SER A 126 7.76 -0.54 -27.39
CA SER A 126 7.82 -0.28 -28.83
C SER A 126 9.22 -0.37 -29.45
N GLU A 127 10.27 -0.26 -28.64
CA GLU A 127 11.67 -0.40 -29.08
C GLU A 127 12.16 -1.86 -29.02
N ARG A 128 11.39 -2.76 -28.39
CA ARG A 128 11.70 -4.19 -28.27
C ARG A 128 11.02 -5.05 -29.34
N ASP A 129 9.98 -4.52 -30.00
CA ASP A 129 9.26 -5.13 -31.12
C ASP A 129 9.87 -4.73 -32.49
#